data_AF-A0A954V509-F1
#
_entry.id   AF-A0A954V509-F1
#
_cell.length_a   1.000
_cell.length_b   1.000
_cell.length_c   1.000
_cell.angle_alpha   90.00
_cell.angle_beta   90.00
_cell.angle_gamma   90.00
#
_symmetry.space_group_name_H-M   'P 1'
#
loop_
_entity.id
_entity.type
_entity.pdbx_description
1 polymer ?
#
loop_
_entity_poly.entity_id
_entity_poly.type
_entity_poly.pdbx_seq_one_letter_code
_entity_poly.pdbx_strand_id
1 'polypeptide(L)'
;LGDWRIRGGIDFDFPAGTMLPADKALIVVPFNPLDTSNEIRLIAFRVHYNLDPTTVVLGGYSGQLNNDSERIRLERPVAGSLPKQWSAEEIVWYDDVAPWTTEADGTGNSLQRRAPVFYANDPHAWRGQSPTPGVALYTGNVRGDLNGDTLINALDLDALFTAFSRASQVALWDLDNSGTLDKGDIDYLLADVLQTKVGDANLDGRVDDLDFAIWYQARHATCMSSWSNGDFNGDGVVDVRDYNLWNANRDTASSAAVVRQTEAVFSTTADRRVAGRNRLGRSSVQV
;
A
#
# COMPACT_ATOMS: atom_id res chain seq x y z
N LEU A 1 -2.33 -4.89 -20.70
CA LEU A 1 -3.41 -5.62 -20.01
C LEU A 1 -4.13 -6.65 -20.90
N GLY A 2 -3.56 -7.08 -22.04
CA GLY A 2 -4.16 -8.16 -22.83
C GLY A 2 -4.19 -9.47 -22.04
N ASP A 3 -5.36 -10.13 -22.02
CA ASP A 3 -5.64 -11.38 -21.27
C ASP A 3 -5.59 -11.27 -19.74
N TRP A 4 -5.57 -10.05 -19.19
CA TRP A 4 -5.75 -9.81 -17.75
C TRP A 4 -7.23 -9.90 -17.38
N ARG A 5 -7.52 -9.93 -16.08
CA ARG A 5 -8.90 -9.98 -15.60
C ARG A 5 -9.09 -9.32 -14.23
N ILE A 6 -10.29 -8.81 -13.98
CA ILE A 6 -10.76 -8.40 -12.66
C ILE A 6 -11.62 -9.52 -12.09
N ARG A 7 -11.45 -9.85 -10.80
CA ARG A 7 -12.25 -10.85 -10.08
C ARG A 7 -12.61 -10.42 -8.67
N GLY A 8 -13.77 -10.86 -8.20
CA GLY A 8 -14.26 -10.56 -6.85
C GLY A 8 -15.64 -9.91 -6.92
N GLY A 9 -15.79 -8.69 -6.41
CA GLY A 9 -17.06 -7.97 -6.47
C GLY A 9 -17.57 -7.67 -7.88
N ILE A 10 -16.64 -7.52 -8.83
CA ILE A 10 -16.95 -7.54 -10.26
C ILE A 10 -16.03 -8.51 -10.98
N ASP A 11 -16.57 -9.06 -12.07
CA ASP A 11 -15.83 -9.93 -12.97
C ASP A 11 -15.77 -9.29 -14.35
N PHE A 12 -14.55 -9.11 -14.85
CA PHE A 12 -14.28 -8.55 -16.17
C PHE A 12 -13.04 -9.20 -16.78
N ASP A 13 -13.12 -9.56 -18.07
CA ASP A 13 -11.97 -10.05 -18.83
C ASP A 13 -11.54 -8.97 -19.83
N PHE A 14 -10.29 -8.54 -19.74
CA PHE A 14 -9.77 -7.52 -20.64
C PHE A 14 -9.64 -8.09 -22.05
N PRO A 15 -10.16 -7.39 -23.09
CA PRO A 15 -10.00 -7.83 -24.47
C PRO A 15 -8.53 -8.07 -24.84
N ALA A 16 -8.29 -9.06 -25.69
CA ALA A 16 -6.96 -9.32 -26.22
C ALA A 16 -6.39 -8.04 -26.90
N GLY A 17 -5.10 -7.77 -26.67
CA GLY A 17 -4.45 -6.56 -27.19
C GLY A 17 -4.74 -5.27 -26.40
N THR A 18 -5.46 -5.32 -25.28
CA THR A 18 -5.66 -4.14 -24.43
C THR A 18 -4.31 -3.60 -23.92
N MET A 19 -4.01 -2.35 -24.28
CA MET A 19 -2.81 -1.63 -23.84
C MET A 19 -3.17 -0.55 -22.84
N LEU A 20 -2.36 -0.42 -21.80
CA LEU A 20 -2.40 0.69 -20.85
C LEU A 20 -0.97 1.23 -20.77
N PRO A 21 -0.69 2.43 -21.30
CA PRO A 21 0.62 3.06 -21.13
C PRO A 21 0.91 3.31 -19.64
N ALA A 22 2.19 3.45 -19.30
CA ALA A 22 2.60 3.88 -17.97
C ALA A 22 1.90 5.20 -17.59
N ASP A 23 1.53 5.32 -16.31
CA ASP A 23 0.89 6.49 -15.71
C ASP A 23 -0.43 6.92 -16.38
N LYS A 24 -1.11 5.98 -17.04
CA LYS A 24 -2.46 6.17 -17.60
C LYS A 24 -3.46 5.31 -16.85
N ALA A 25 -4.71 5.78 -16.86
CA ALA A 25 -5.86 5.00 -16.43
C ALA A 25 -6.74 4.61 -17.63
N LEU A 26 -7.46 3.52 -17.45
CA LEU A 26 -8.63 3.17 -18.25
C LEU A 26 -9.84 3.06 -17.31
N ILE A 27 -11.04 3.09 -17.88
CA ILE A 27 -12.29 2.95 -17.15
C ILE A 27 -12.94 1.62 -17.53
N VAL A 28 -13.49 0.89 -16.55
CA VAL A 28 -14.33 -0.30 -16.79
C VAL A 28 -15.73 -0.03 -16.24
N VAL A 29 -16.77 -0.11 -17.09
CA VAL A 29 -18.16 0.21 -16.75
C VAL A 29 -19.09 -1.02 -16.86
N PRO A 30 -20.28 -1.04 -16.22
CA PRO A 30 -21.15 -2.24 -16.21
C PRO A 30 -21.83 -2.53 -17.55
N PHE A 31 -21.82 -1.58 -18.49
CA PHE A 31 -22.38 -1.74 -19.82
C PHE A 31 -21.28 -1.90 -20.86
N ASN A 32 -21.54 -2.61 -21.96
CA ASN A 32 -20.56 -2.72 -23.03
C ASN A 32 -20.56 -1.43 -23.88
N PRO A 33 -19.49 -0.61 -23.85
CA PRO A 33 -19.42 0.64 -24.61
C PRO A 33 -19.29 0.42 -26.13
N LEU A 34 -18.98 -0.81 -26.58
CA LEU A 34 -18.90 -1.17 -27.99
C LEU A 34 -20.25 -1.64 -28.57
N ASP A 35 -21.26 -1.83 -27.72
CA ASP A 35 -22.63 -2.11 -28.17
C ASP A 35 -23.31 -0.80 -28.56
N THR A 36 -23.79 -0.70 -29.80
CA THR A 36 -24.40 0.51 -30.36
C THR A 36 -25.67 0.92 -29.59
N SER A 37 -26.34 -0.02 -28.92
CA SER A 37 -27.47 0.30 -28.04
C SER A 37 -27.08 1.13 -26.80
N ASN A 38 -25.80 1.15 -26.43
CA ASN A 38 -25.27 1.90 -25.29
C ASN A 38 -24.66 3.27 -25.67
N GLU A 39 -24.73 3.70 -26.94
CA GLU A 39 -24.10 4.95 -27.41
C GLU A 39 -24.53 6.17 -26.59
N ILE A 40 -25.83 6.35 -26.36
CA ILE A 40 -26.37 7.46 -25.57
C ILE A 40 -25.89 7.40 -24.12
N ARG A 41 -25.81 6.18 -23.54
CA ARG A 41 -25.33 5.97 -22.18
C ARG A 41 -23.84 6.31 -22.05
N LEU A 42 -23.03 5.93 -23.04
CA LEU A 42 -21.61 6.27 -23.09
C LEU A 42 -21.41 7.79 -23.22
N ILE A 43 -22.18 8.46 -24.08
CA ILE A 43 -22.14 9.92 -24.23
C ILE A 43 -22.50 10.60 -22.90
N ALA A 44 -23.60 10.18 -22.27
CA ALA A 44 -24.03 10.72 -20.99
C ALA A 44 -22.97 10.52 -19.89
N PHE A 45 -22.34 9.35 -19.82
CA PHE A 45 -21.25 9.07 -18.87
C PHE A 45 -20.05 9.98 -19.10
N ARG A 46 -19.62 10.14 -20.36
CA ARG A 46 -18.50 11.02 -20.73
C ARG A 46 -18.80 12.49 -20.40
N VAL A 47 -20.01 12.96 -20.70
CA VAL A 47 -20.44 14.34 -20.38
C VAL A 47 -20.51 14.55 -18.87
N HIS A 48 -21.08 13.60 -18.12
CA HIS A 48 -21.26 13.72 -16.68
C HIS A 48 -19.92 13.86 -15.94
N TYR A 49 -18.91 13.06 -16.32
CA TYR A 49 -17.58 13.11 -15.72
C TYR A 49 -16.58 13.99 -16.48
N ASN A 50 -17.04 14.74 -17.49
CA ASN A 50 -16.21 15.60 -18.34
C ASN A 50 -14.97 14.88 -18.89
N LEU A 51 -15.16 13.66 -19.40
CA LEU A 51 -14.08 12.81 -19.88
C LEU A 51 -13.52 13.29 -21.21
N ASP A 52 -12.21 13.27 -21.33
CA ASP A 52 -11.55 13.47 -22.63
C ASP A 52 -12.06 12.40 -23.63
N PRO A 53 -12.39 12.78 -24.88
CA PRO A 53 -12.85 11.84 -25.90
C PRO A 53 -11.91 10.65 -26.13
N THR A 54 -10.60 10.82 -25.89
CA THR A 54 -9.57 9.78 -26.01
C THR A 54 -9.48 8.86 -24.80
N THR A 55 -10.15 9.16 -23.69
CA THR A 55 -10.18 8.29 -22.50
C THR A 55 -10.75 6.92 -22.89
N VAL A 56 -9.99 5.87 -22.60
CA VAL A 56 -10.39 4.49 -22.90
C VAL A 56 -11.46 4.04 -21.90
N VAL A 57 -12.63 3.72 -22.42
CA VAL A 57 -13.74 3.14 -21.65
C VAL A 57 -14.00 1.74 -22.18
N LEU A 58 -13.77 0.75 -21.33
CA LEU A 58 -14.14 -0.65 -21.52
C LEU A 58 -15.35 -0.96 -20.66
N GLY A 59 -16.02 -2.10 -20.88
CA GLY A 59 -17.11 -2.44 -19.99
C GLY A 59 -17.87 -3.71 -20.37
N GLY A 60 -19.00 -3.87 -19.69
CA GLY A 60 -19.75 -5.12 -19.65
C GLY A 60 -19.24 -6.06 -18.56
N TYR A 61 -18.66 -5.51 -17.47
CA TYR A 61 -18.39 -6.34 -16.30
C TYR A 61 -19.69 -6.89 -15.72
N SER A 62 -19.61 -8.06 -15.10
CA SER A 62 -20.70 -8.64 -14.32
C SER A 62 -20.47 -8.45 -12.83
N GLY A 63 -21.54 -8.54 -12.04
CA GLY A 63 -21.50 -8.24 -10.61
C GLY A 63 -21.77 -6.76 -10.31
N GLN A 64 -21.64 -6.40 -9.05
CA GLN A 64 -21.82 -5.04 -8.55
C GLN A 64 -20.98 -4.92 -7.29
N LEU A 65 -20.24 -3.82 -7.18
CA LEU A 65 -19.48 -3.52 -5.98
C LEU A 65 -20.42 -3.26 -4.81
N ASN A 66 -20.21 -3.95 -3.69
CA ASN A 66 -20.93 -3.69 -2.44
C ASN A 66 -20.54 -2.32 -1.87
N ASN A 67 -21.49 -1.65 -1.22
CA ASN A 67 -21.23 -0.36 -0.59
C ASN A 67 -20.44 -0.49 0.71
N ASP A 68 -20.57 -1.63 1.40
CA ASP A 68 -19.97 -1.85 2.72
C ASP A 68 -18.51 -2.32 2.57
N SER A 69 -18.30 -3.59 2.20
CA SER A 69 -16.97 -4.14 2.00
C SER A 69 -16.94 -5.19 0.91
N GLU A 70 -15.81 -5.28 0.20
CA GLU A 70 -15.62 -6.33 -0.79
C GLU A 70 -14.15 -6.53 -1.19
N ARG A 71 -13.84 -7.70 -1.75
CA ARG A 71 -12.56 -7.96 -2.40
C ARG A 71 -12.62 -7.71 -3.90
N ILE A 72 -11.64 -6.97 -4.42
CA ILE A 72 -11.35 -6.84 -5.85
C ILE A 72 -9.91 -7.29 -6.11
N ARG A 73 -9.70 -8.02 -7.20
CA ARG A 73 -8.38 -8.47 -7.65
C ARG A 73 -8.16 -8.16 -9.10
N LEU A 74 -7.00 -7.60 -9.42
CA LEU A 74 -6.49 -7.53 -10.79
C LEU A 74 -5.52 -8.69 -10.98
N GLU A 75 -5.83 -9.60 -11.91
CA GLU A 75 -5.07 -10.81 -12.14
C GLU A 75 -4.49 -10.83 -13.55
N ARG A 76 -3.22 -11.22 -13.65
CA ARG A 76 -2.53 -11.48 -14.91
C ARG A 76 -2.32 -12.96 -15.13
N PRO A 77 -2.27 -13.43 -16.40
CA PRO A 77 -1.97 -14.82 -16.69
C PRO A 77 -0.50 -15.12 -16.38
N VAL A 78 -0.23 -16.32 -15.84
CA VAL A 78 1.14 -16.81 -15.64
C VAL A 78 1.65 -17.39 -16.96
N ALA A 79 2.70 -16.78 -17.51
CA ALA A 79 3.26 -17.16 -18.80
C ALA A 79 3.69 -18.64 -18.82
N GLY A 80 3.29 -19.38 -19.86
CA GLY A 80 3.65 -20.79 -20.04
C GLY A 80 2.94 -21.79 -19.11
N SER A 81 2.00 -21.35 -18.28
CA SER A 81 1.25 -22.24 -17.40
C SER A 81 0.20 -23.07 -18.16
N LEU A 82 0.22 -24.40 -17.93
CA LEU A 82 -0.79 -25.36 -18.43
C LEU A 82 -1.20 -26.29 -17.27
N PRO A 83 -2.47 -26.26 -16.80
CA PRO A 83 -3.55 -25.35 -17.20
C PRO A 83 -3.24 -23.88 -16.90
N LYS A 84 -3.94 -22.95 -17.55
CA LYS A 84 -3.74 -21.50 -17.38
C LYS A 84 -3.89 -21.10 -15.91
N GLN A 85 -2.81 -20.62 -15.32
CA GLN A 85 -2.75 -20.08 -13.97
C GLN A 85 -2.79 -18.55 -13.98
N TRP A 86 -3.12 -17.98 -12.83
CA TRP A 86 -3.33 -16.55 -12.64
C TRP A 86 -2.55 -16.06 -11.43
N SER A 87 -1.87 -14.93 -11.59
CA SER A 87 -1.20 -14.21 -10.51
C SER A 87 -2.00 -12.96 -10.24
N ALA A 88 -2.37 -12.73 -8.98
CA ALA A 88 -2.88 -11.43 -8.58
C ALA A 88 -1.72 -10.43 -8.63
N GLU A 89 -1.90 -9.37 -9.41
CA GLU A 89 -1.00 -8.23 -9.43
C GLU A 89 -1.41 -7.21 -8.38
N GLU A 90 -2.72 -7.04 -8.18
CA GLU A 90 -3.29 -6.16 -7.17
C GLU A 90 -4.46 -6.84 -6.46
N ILE A 91 -4.56 -6.62 -5.15
CA ILE A 91 -5.68 -7.10 -4.32
C ILE A 91 -6.07 -5.99 -3.35
N VAL A 92 -7.34 -5.59 -3.38
CA VAL A 92 -7.93 -4.69 -2.39
C VAL A 92 -9.13 -5.36 -1.71
N TRP A 93 -9.17 -5.30 -0.38
CA TRP A 93 -10.31 -5.58 0.47
C TRP A 93 -10.75 -4.25 1.07
N TYR A 94 -11.62 -3.52 0.38
CA TYR A 94 -12.09 -2.23 0.87
C TYR A 94 -13.20 -2.43 1.91
N ASP A 95 -13.38 -1.42 2.74
CA ASP A 95 -14.42 -1.34 3.78
C ASP A 95 -14.96 0.09 3.84
N ASP A 96 -16.10 0.28 4.49
CA ASP A 96 -16.75 1.57 4.75
C ASP A 96 -16.57 2.03 6.21
N VAL A 97 -15.90 1.21 7.03
CA VAL A 97 -15.57 1.50 8.42
C VAL A 97 -14.08 1.78 8.61
N ALA A 98 -13.75 2.65 9.57
CA ALA A 98 -12.38 2.92 10.01
C ALA A 98 -11.58 1.61 10.23
N PRO A 99 -10.35 1.48 9.70
CA PRO A 99 -9.47 2.58 9.27
C PRO A 99 -9.70 3.06 7.83
N TRP A 100 -10.65 2.47 7.08
CA TRP A 100 -11.02 2.97 5.76
C TRP A 100 -11.71 4.32 5.86
N THR A 101 -11.51 5.15 4.85
CA THR A 101 -12.16 6.46 4.78
C THR A 101 -13.67 6.29 4.68
N THR A 102 -14.39 6.89 5.62
CA THR A 102 -15.85 6.96 5.62
C THR A 102 -16.37 8.07 4.69
N GLU A 103 -15.48 8.85 4.07
CA GLU A 103 -15.84 10.00 3.22
C GLU A 103 -16.49 9.58 1.89
N ALA A 104 -16.28 8.33 1.47
CA ALA A 104 -16.88 7.75 0.27
C ALA A 104 -18.29 7.19 0.52
N ASP A 105 -18.70 7.01 1.78
CA ASP A 105 -20.01 6.44 2.11
C ASP A 105 -21.12 7.50 2.05
N GLY A 106 -22.11 7.28 1.18
CA GLY A 106 -23.35 8.08 1.12
C GLY A 106 -23.22 9.54 0.65
N THR A 107 -22.01 10.06 0.43
CA THR A 107 -21.77 11.47 0.06
C THR A 107 -21.74 11.74 -1.45
N GLY A 108 -21.71 10.68 -2.26
CA GLY A 108 -21.48 10.77 -3.72
C GLY A 108 -20.00 10.80 -4.12
N ASN A 109 -19.09 10.75 -3.14
CA ASN A 109 -17.66 10.53 -3.38
C ASN A 109 -17.37 9.07 -3.78
N SER A 110 -16.23 8.86 -4.41
CA SER A 110 -15.67 7.53 -4.71
C SER A 110 -14.39 7.30 -3.91
N LEU A 111 -14.10 6.04 -3.56
CA LEU A 111 -12.77 5.64 -3.13
C LEU A 111 -11.78 5.83 -4.28
N GLN A 112 -10.75 6.65 -4.05
CA GLN A 112 -9.71 6.93 -5.02
C GLN A 112 -8.33 6.61 -4.44
N ARG A 113 -7.48 6.05 -5.29
CA ARG A 113 -6.11 5.71 -4.95
C ARG A 113 -5.30 7.00 -4.75
N ARG A 114 -4.59 7.11 -3.63
CA ARG A 114 -3.69 8.25 -3.36
C ARG A 114 -2.43 8.18 -4.21
N ALA A 115 -1.79 7.02 -4.25
CA ALA A 115 -0.60 6.74 -5.04
C ALA A 115 -0.50 5.23 -5.35
N PRO A 116 0.14 4.84 -6.46
CA PRO A 116 0.29 3.43 -6.82
C PRO A 116 1.39 2.73 -6.02
N VAL A 117 2.24 3.49 -5.31
CA VAL A 117 3.36 2.97 -4.50
C VAL A 117 2.89 2.34 -3.19
N PHE A 118 1.73 2.73 -2.67
CA PHE A 118 1.17 2.09 -1.49
C PHE A 118 0.60 0.72 -1.83
N TYR A 119 0.44 -0.14 -0.81
CA TYR A 119 -0.22 -1.43 -0.96
C TYR A 119 -1.75 -1.28 -1.00
N ALA A 120 -2.48 -2.03 -1.84
CA ALA A 120 -3.91 -1.74 -2.02
C ALA A 120 -4.80 -2.10 -0.84
N ASN A 121 -4.38 -3.01 0.04
CA ASN A 121 -5.11 -3.30 1.28
C ASN A 121 -4.79 -2.34 2.43
N ASP A 122 -3.89 -1.38 2.24
CA ASP A 122 -3.70 -0.31 3.21
C ASP A 122 -4.84 0.72 3.06
N PRO A 123 -5.68 0.93 4.09
CA PRO A 123 -6.76 1.91 4.05
C PRO A 123 -6.27 3.35 3.82
N HIS A 124 -5.07 3.70 4.29
CA HIS A 124 -4.49 5.04 4.13
C HIS A 124 -4.12 5.35 2.69
N ALA A 125 -3.93 4.32 1.87
CA ALA A 125 -3.67 4.46 0.45
C ALA A 125 -4.89 4.90 -0.37
N TRP A 126 -6.04 5.08 0.30
CA TRP A 126 -7.31 5.51 -0.28
C TRP A 126 -7.81 6.82 0.35
N ARG A 127 -8.65 7.53 -0.39
CA ARG A 127 -9.37 8.73 0.06
C ARG A 127 -10.75 8.79 -0.57
N GLY A 128 -11.73 9.39 0.11
CA GLY A 128 -13.02 9.69 -0.50
C GLY A 128 -12.93 11.03 -1.22
N GLN A 129 -13.19 11.03 -2.52
CA GLN A 129 -13.19 12.26 -3.31
C GLN A 129 -14.26 12.25 -4.38
N SER A 130 -14.63 13.45 -4.86
CA SER A 130 -15.51 13.59 -6.02
C SER A 130 -14.99 12.75 -7.19
N PRO A 131 -15.81 11.91 -7.83
CA PRO A 131 -15.33 10.93 -8.79
C PRO A 131 -14.61 11.55 -9.99
N THR A 132 -13.40 11.06 -10.28
CA THR A 132 -12.55 11.47 -11.40
C THR A 132 -12.16 10.27 -12.28
N PRO A 133 -13.12 9.50 -12.81
CA PRO A 133 -12.81 8.27 -13.52
C PRO A 133 -11.92 8.53 -14.74
N GLY A 134 -10.94 7.65 -14.98
CA GLY A 134 -10.01 7.76 -16.10
C GLY A 134 -8.86 8.74 -15.88
N VAL A 135 -8.81 9.41 -14.73
CA VAL A 135 -7.70 10.27 -14.32
C VAL A 135 -6.75 9.46 -13.43
N ALA A 136 -5.55 9.18 -13.94
CA ALA A 136 -4.42 8.66 -13.16
C ALA A 136 -3.44 9.79 -12.82
N LEU A 137 -3.97 10.92 -12.37
CA LEU A 137 -3.15 11.99 -11.86
C LEU A 137 -3.02 11.78 -10.36
N TYR A 138 -1.88 11.22 -9.95
CA TYR A 138 -1.41 11.33 -8.58
C TYR A 138 -0.89 12.75 -8.36
N THR A 139 -1.74 13.75 -8.65
CA THR A 139 -1.47 15.16 -8.45
C THR A 139 -2.24 15.61 -7.23
N GLY A 140 -1.50 15.89 -6.16
CA GLY A 140 -2.02 16.36 -4.89
C GLY A 140 -1.15 15.75 -3.83
N ASN A 141 -0.46 16.62 -3.07
CA ASN A 141 0.39 16.27 -1.93
C ASN A 141 -0.07 14.95 -1.32
N VAL A 142 0.72 13.90 -1.54
CA VAL A 142 0.49 12.65 -0.85
C VAL A 142 0.60 12.99 0.64
N ARG A 143 -0.34 12.55 1.48
CA ARG A 143 -0.24 12.85 2.92
C ARG A 143 1.08 12.20 3.40
N GLY A 144 2.04 13.01 3.81
CA GLY A 144 3.42 12.60 4.11
C GLY A 144 4.47 12.92 3.03
N ASP A 145 4.08 13.30 1.80
CA ASP A 145 4.96 13.90 0.79
C ASP A 145 4.99 15.43 1.03
N LEU A 146 5.95 15.83 1.86
CA LEU A 146 6.10 17.18 2.38
C LEU A 146 7.05 18.02 1.53
N ASN A 147 7.90 17.37 0.73
CA ASN A 147 8.83 18.04 -0.18
C ASN A 147 8.26 18.22 -1.61
N GLY A 148 7.14 17.56 -1.94
CA GLY A 148 6.43 17.65 -3.22
C GLY A 148 7.07 16.84 -4.35
N ASP A 149 7.93 15.88 -4.03
CA ASP A 149 8.63 15.03 -4.99
C ASP A 149 7.86 13.76 -5.36
N THR A 150 6.66 13.57 -4.80
CA THR A 150 5.73 12.44 -5.02
C THR A 150 6.18 11.11 -4.42
N LEU A 151 7.32 11.08 -3.74
CA LEU A 151 7.77 9.95 -2.94
C LEU A 151 7.53 10.28 -1.46
N ILE A 152 7.34 9.25 -0.64
CA ILE A 152 7.39 9.42 0.81
C ILE A 152 8.63 8.70 1.30
N ASN A 153 9.61 9.45 1.77
CA ASN A 153 10.91 8.95 2.17
C ASN A 153 11.55 9.83 3.26
N ALA A 154 12.83 9.60 3.55
CA ALA A 154 13.57 10.34 4.57
C ALA A 154 13.63 11.86 4.32
N LEU A 155 13.56 12.30 3.06
CA LEU A 155 13.52 13.73 2.71
C LEU A 155 12.23 14.41 3.19
N ASP A 156 11.14 13.67 3.38
CA ASP A 156 9.92 14.20 3.96
C ASP A 156 10.00 14.33 5.47
N LEU A 157 10.69 13.40 6.14
CA LEU A 157 11.05 13.55 7.55
C LEU A 157 11.92 14.78 7.75
N ASP A 158 12.95 14.97 6.92
CA ASP A 158 13.79 16.17 6.94
C ASP A 158 12.96 17.44 6.72
N ALA A 159 12.04 17.41 5.75
CA ALA A 159 11.11 18.50 5.51
C ALA A 159 10.28 18.80 6.77
N LEU A 160 9.69 17.79 7.40
CA LEU A 160 8.89 17.94 8.62
C LEU A 160 9.69 18.50 9.80
N PHE A 161 10.94 18.06 10.00
CA PHE A 161 11.79 18.63 11.04
C PHE A 161 12.12 20.11 10.79
N THR A 162 12.35 20.49 9.53
CA THR A 162 12.54 21.91 9.18
C THR A 162 11.26 22.73 9.32
N ALA A 163 10.08 22.09 9.27
CA ALA A 163 8.76 22.72 9.41
C ALA A 163 8.55 23.41 10.74
N PHE A 164 8.97 22.77 11.83
CA PHE A 164 8.74 23.26 13.19
C PHE A 164 9.34 24.66 13.41
N SER A 165 10.30 25.05 12.57
CA SER A 165 10.89 26.38 12.57
C SER A 165 10.07 27.46 11.81
N ARG A 166 9.01 27.08 11.09
CA ARG A 166 8.20 27.95 10.21
C ARG A 166 6.71 27.82 10.54
N ALA A 167 6.23 28.66 11.46
CA ALA A 167 4.86 28.65 12.00
C ALA A 167 3.73 29.09 11.02
N SER A 168 3.72 28.69 9.74
CA SER A 168 2.76 29.27 8.76
C SER A 168 2.16 28.32 7.72
N GLN A 169 2.20 26.99 7.87
CA GLN A 169 1.46 26.06 6.98
C GLN A 169 0.81 24.87 7.71
N VAL A 170 0.21 25.09 8.87
CA VAL A 170 -0.39 24.04 9.73
C VAL A 170 -1.32 23.10 8.95
N ALA A 171 -2.20 23.61 8.07
CA ALA A 171 -3.19 22.77 7.41
C ALA A 171 -2.65 21.71 6.41
N LEU A 172 -1.40 21.83 5.94
CA LEU A 172 -0.79 20.85 5.03
C LEU A 172 0.24 19.94 5.73
N TRP A 173 0.71 20.34 6.91
CA TRP A 173 1.81 19.69 7.63
C TRP A 173 1.33 19.06 8.96
N ASP A 174 0.11 19.39 9.38
CA ASP A 174 -0.67 18.68 10.41
C ASP A 174 -1.11 17.32 9.83
N LEU A 175 -0.25 16.33 10.00
CA LEU A 175 -0.41 14.98 9.50
C LEU A 175 -1.32 14.14 10.37
N ASP A 176 -1.52 14.46 11.65
CA ASP A 176 -2.43 13.72 12.54
C ASP A 176 -3.83 14.38 12.72
N ASN A 177 -4.03 15.56 12.10
CA ASN A 177 -5.22 16.41 12.21
C ASN A 177 -5.50 16.90 13.65
N SER A 178 -4.48 17.04 14.48
CA SER A 178 -4.60 17.58 15.84
C SER A 178 -4.84 19.08 15.88
N GLY A 179 -4.63 19.78 14.75
CA GLY A 179 -4.71 21.23 14.63
C GLY A 179 -3.40 21.95 15.02
N THR A 180 -2.36 21.20 15.37
CA THR A 180 -1.03 21.72 15.73
C THR A 180 0.04 21.03 14.89
N LEU A 181 1.11 21.78 14.57
CA LEU A 181 2.31 21.20 13.95
C LEU A 181 3.29 20.85 15.08
N ASP A 182 3.27 19.59 15.53
CA ASP A 182 4.10 19.12 16.65
C ASP A 182 4.64 17.69 16.45
N LYS A 183 5.09 17.07 17.55
CA LYS A 183 5.67 15.71 17.51
C LYS A 183 4.66 14.66 17.04
N GLY A 184 3.37 14.87 17.23
CA GLY A 184 2.30 14.00 16.74
C GLY A 184 2.38 13.79 15.23
N ASP A 185 2.74 14.82 14.47
CA ASP A 185 2.90 14.73 13.02
C ASP A 185 4.09 13.87 12.61
N ILE A 186 5.20 13.98 13.35
CA ILE A 186 6.39 13.14 13.13
C ILE A 186 6.03 11.69 13.42
N ASP A 187 5.39 11.45 14.56
CA ASP A 187 5.02 10.12 15.00
C ASP A 187 4.03 9.49 13.98
N TYR A 188 3.10 10.27 13.42
CA TYR A 188 2.21 9.85 12.33
C TYR A 188 2.97 9.54 11.03
N LEU A 189 3.91 10.39 10.61
CA LEU A 189 4.71 10.16 9.41
C LEU A 189 5.54 8.87 9.54
N LEU A 190 6.13 8.62 10.71
CA LEU A 190 6.91 7.42 10.97
C LEU A 190 6.02 6.17 11.06
N ALA A 191 5.02 6.16 11.94
CA ALA A 191 4.29 4.96 12.29
C ALA A 191 3.19 4.61 11.28
N ASP A 192 2.39 5.59 10.87
CA ASP A 192 1.21 5.37 10.05
C ASP A 192 1.54 5.41 8.57
N VAL A 193 2.43 6.31 8.14
CA VAL A 193 2.75 6.50 6.72
C VAL A 193 3.96 5.67 6.27
N LEU A 194 5.10 5.81 6.94
CA LEU A 194 6.34 5.12 6.57
C LEU A 194 6.46 3.71 7.16
N GLN A 195 5.57 3.32 8.09
CA GLN A 195 5.60 2.03 8.79
C GLN A 195 6.97 1.72 9.42
N THR A 196 7.60 2.75 9.96
CA THR A 196 8.92 2.74 10.58
C THR A 196 8.84 3.37 11.98
N LYS A 197 9.99 3.55 12.63
CA LYS A 197 10.12 4.17 13.94
C LYS A 197 11.42 4.93 14.03
N VAL A 198 11.51 5.78 15.04
CA VAL A 198 12.72 6.54 15.34
C VAL A 198 13.93 5.61 15.48
N GLY A 199 15.01 5.94 14.79
CA GLY A 199 16.25 5.16 14.79
C GLY A 199 16.46 4.30 13.55
N ASP A 200 15.46 4.12 12.69
CA ASP A 200 15.57 3.38 11.42
C ASP A 200 16.03 4.35 10.32
N ALA A 201 17.33 4.39 10.05
CA ALA A 201 17.92 5.36 9.13
C ALA A 201 17.72 4.97 7.67
N ASN A 202 17.59 3.69 7.37
CA ASN A 202 17.44 3.17 6.00
C ASN A 202 15.96 2.99 5.59
N LEU A 203 15.03 3.17 6.53
CA LEU A 203 13.58 3.03 6.38
C LEU A 203 13.15 1.61 5.96
N ASP A 204 13.84 0.58 6.44
CA ASP A 204 13.49 -0.83 6.17
C ASP A 204 12.46 -1.43 7.15
N GLY A 205 11.98 -0.61 8.08
CA GLY A 205 10.99 -0.96 9.10
C GLY A 205 11.60 -1.58 10.36
N ARG A 206 12.93 -1.67 10.45
CA ARG A 206 13.66 -2.21 11.60
C ARG A 206 14.64 -1.17 12.13
N VAL A 207 14.95 -1.28 13.41
CA VAL A 207 16.02 -0.49 14.03
C VAL A 207 17.09 -1.46 14.47
N ASP A 208 18.11 -1.65 13.63
CA ASP A 208 19.14 -2.67 13.80
C ASP A 208 20.58 -2.15 13.61
N ASP A 209 21.52 -3.08 13.47
CA ASP A 209 22.95 -2.77 13.35
C ASP A 209 23.31 -2.02 12.04
N LEU A 210 22.47 -2.11 11.00
CA LEU A 210 22.62 -1.35 9.76
C LEU A 210 22.36 0.14 10.00
N ASP A 211 21.36 0.48 10.80
CA ASP A 211 21.08 1.87 11.19
C ASP A 211 22.17 2.44 12.07
N PHE A 212 22.68 1.62 13.00
CA PHE A 212 23.83 1.99 13.80
C PHE A 212 25.05 2.29 12.93
N ALA A 213 25.30 1.49 11.89
CA ALA A 213 26.41 1.72 10.98
C ALA A 213 26.28 3.07 10.24
N ILE A 214 25.07 3.45 9.85
CA ILE A 214 24.78 4.75 9.22
C ILE A 214 25.09 5.90 10.18
N TRP A 215 24.54 5.87 11.39
CA TRP A 215 24.84 6.88 12.42
C TRP A 215 26.35 6.93 12.74
N TYR A 216 26.98 5.76 12.89
CA TYR A 216 28.40 5.63 13.21
C TYR A 216 29.27 6.33 12.15
N GLN A 217 28.91 6.24 10.87
CA GLN A 217 29.67 6.90 9.80
C GLN A 217 29.49 8.42 9.79
N ALA A 218 28.34 8.93 10.24
CA ALA A 218 27.97 10.34 10.14
C ALA A 218 28.16 11.15 11.44
N ARG A 219 28.34 10.53 12.62
CA ARG A 219 28.43 11.19 13.95
C ARG A 219 29.51 12.25 14.19
N HIS A 220 30.30 12.60 13.18
CA HIS A 220 31.28 13.69 13.21
C HIS A 220 31.13 14.64 12.00
N ALA A 221 30.10 14.44 11.18
CA ALA A 221 29.85 15.21 9.96
C ALA A 221 29.05 16.47 10.30
N THR A 222 29.52 17.62 9.84
CA THR A 222 28.86 18.92 10.02
C THR A 222 28.01 19.33 8.81
N CYS A 223 27.81 18.43 7.85
CA CYS A 223 27.10 18.68 6.58
C CYS A 223 26.24 17.50 6.08
N MET A 224 26.10 16.44 6.89
CA MET A 224 25.30 15.25 6.61
C MET A 224 24.25 15.09 7.72
N SER A 225 23.39 16.09 7.85
CA SER A 225 22.42 16.24 8.93
C SER A 225 21.01 15.98 8.39
N SER A 226 20.78 14.74 7.97
CA SER A 226 19.48 14.24 7.54
C SER A 226 19.14 12.99 8.34
N TRP A 227 17.87 12.61 8.32
CA TRP A 227 17.39 11.35 8.87
C TRP A 227 18.20 10.15 8.36
N SER A 228 18.47 10.10 7.05
CA SER A 228 19.26 9.03 6.42
C SER A 228 20.75 9.06 6.77
N ASN A 229 21.21 10.06 7.52
CA ASN A 229 22.54 10.10 8.10
C ASN A 229 22.51 9.89 9.63
N GLY A 230 21.34 9.57 10.19
CA GLY A 230 21.18 9.28 11.61
C GLY A 230 20.96 10.52 12.48
N ASP A 231 20.51 11.65 11.92
CA ASP A 231 19.94 12.75 12.71
C ASP A 231 18.47 12.43 13.00
N PHE A 232 18.24 11.63 14.05
CA PHE A 232 16.92 11.11 14.39
C PHE A 232 16.08 12.10 15.19
N ASN A 233 16.71 13.16 15.70
CA ASN A 233 16.05 14.21 16.47
C ASN A 233 15.77 15.48 15.64
N GLY A 234 16.38 15.60 14.46
CA GLY A 234 16.16 16.66 13.48
C GLY A 234 16.75 18.01 13.89
N ASP A 235 17.73 18.05 14.79
CA ASP A 235 18.38 19.30 15.23
C ASP A 235 19.52 19.76 14.32
N GLY A 236 19.76 19.05 13.22
CA GLY A 236 20.77 19.39 12.24
C GLY A 236 22.16 18.89 12.61
N VAL A 237 22.31 18.02 13.62
CA VAL A 237 23.59 17.50 14.07
C VAL A 237 23.49 16.02 14.44
N VAL A 238 24.26 15.16 13.77
CA VAL A 238 24.36 13.73 14.13
C VAL A 238 25.31 13.57 15.33
N ASP A 239 24.78 13.31 16.52
CA ASP A 239 25.57 13.15 17.75
C ASP A 239 25.05 12.07 18.72
N VAL A 240 25.50 12.11 19.98
CA VAL A 240 25.13 11.14 21.01
C VAL A 240 23.64 11.15 21.36
N ARG A 241 22.93 12.26 21.09
CA ARG A 241 21.49 12.38 21.31
C ARG A 241 20.73 11.49 20.32
N ASP A 242 21.18 11.41 19.08
CA ASP A 242 20.62 10.48 18.09
C ASP A 242 20.95 9.03 18.43
N TYR A 243 22.18 8.77 18.90
CA TYR A 243 22.53 7.44 19.39
C TYR A 243 21.60 6.98 20.51
N ASN A 244 21.24 7.87 21.44
CA ASN A 244 20.31 7.55 22.51
C ASN A 244 18.91 7.20 21.96
N LEU A 245 18.47 7.87 20.90
CA LEU A 245 17.20 7.57 20.21
C LEU A 245 17.25 6.21 19.52
N TRP A 246 18.30 5.92 18.74
CA TRP A 246 18.49 4.59 18.14
C TRP A 246 18.52 3.50 19.21
N ASN A 247 19.33 3.68 20.27
CA ASN A 247 19.52 2.68 21.31
C ASN A 247 18.24 2.43 22.13
N ALA A 248 17.36 3.43 22.26
CA ALA A 248 16.07 3.29 22.92
C ALA A 248 15.04 2.51 22.07
N ASN A 249 15.16 2.54 20.73
CA ASN A 249 14.17 1.98 19.80
C ASN A 249 14.64 0.70 19.08
N ARG A 250 15.92 0.32 19.25
CA ARG A 250 16.51 -0.85 18.60
C ARG A 250 15.74 -2.13 18.88
N ASP A 251 15.58 -2.92 17.82
CA ASP A 251 14.96 -4.23 17.90
C ASP A 251 15.87 -5.16 18.69
N THR A 252 15.48 -5.47 19.93
CA THR A 252 16.17 -6.53 20.67
C THR A 252 15.91 -7.86 19.97
N ALA A 253 16.92 -8.72 19.92
CA ALA A 253 16.84 -10.05 19.32
C ALA A 253 15.88 -10.98 20.10
N SER A 254 14.57 -10.74 20.02
CA SER A 254 13.47 -11.64 20.35
C SER A 254 12.10 -11.01 19.98
N SER A 255 11.87 -10.81 18.69
CA SER A 255 10.50 -10.83 18.10
C SER A 255 10.42 -11.73 16.86
N ALA A 256 11.46 -12.55 16.61
CA ALA A 256 11.53 -13.49 15.49
C ALA A 256 11.25 -14.96 15.90
N ALA A 257 10.81 -15.23 17.13
CA ALA A 257 10.73 -16.58 17.69
C ALA A 257 9.34 -17.05 18.19
N VAL A 258 8.23 -16.41 17.82
CA VAL A 258 6.87 -16.88 18.21
C VAL A 258 5.88 -16.95 17.03
N VAL A 259 6.27 -17.52 15.88
CA VAL A 259 5.26 -18.04 14.91
C VAL A 259 5.70 -19.36 14.24
N ARG A 260 6.86 -19.95 14.57
CA ARG A 260 7.25 -21.25 13.97
C ARG A 260 7.86 -22.19 14.98
N GLN A 261 7.04 -22.80 15.85
CA GLN A 261 7.28 -24.13 16.42
C GLN A 261 6.12 -24.65 17.28
N THR A 262 4.98 -24.89 16.64
CA THR A 262 3.97 -25.89 17.05
C THR A 262 3.20 -26.14 15.75
N GLU A 263 3.59 -27.07 14.89
CA GLU A 263 3.43 -28.51 15.09
C GLU A 263 4.53 -29.28 14.33
N ALA A 264 5.48 -29.84 15.07
CA ALA A 264 6.28 -30.97 14.60
C ALA A 264 6.73 -31.78 15.82
N VAL A 265 5.77 -32.39 16.53
CA VAL A 265 6.06 -33.41 17.53
C VAL A 265 5.48 -34.74 17.08
N PHE A 266 6.21 -35.39 16.18
CA PHE A 266 6.27 -36.85 16.02
C PHE A 266 7.66 -37.11 15.42
N SER A 267 8.48 -38.06 15.84
CA SER A 267 8.49 -39.04 16.93
C SER A 267 9.80 -39.79 16.71
N THR A 268 10.69 -39.86 17.69
CA THR A 268 11.71 -40.93 17.79
C THR A 268 11.83 -41.25 19.28
N THR A 269 11.39 -42.42 19.74
CA THR A 269 12.26 -43.61 19.81
C THR A 269 11.42 -44.84 20.19
N ALA A 270 11.63 -45.91 19.39
CA ALA A 270 11.40 -47.34 19.61
C ALA A 270 10.48 -47.82 20.77
N ASP A 271 9.39 -48.49 20.41
CA ASP A 271 8.93 -49.65 21.17
C ASP A 271 8.72 -50.86 20.25
N ARG A 272 9.24 -51.98 20.69
CA ARG A 272 9.38 -53.24 19.97
C ARG A 272 8.36 -54.20 20.56
N ARG A 273 7.19 -54.37 19.94
CA ARG A 273 6.31 -55.55 20.14
C ARG A 273 5.25 -55.70 19.03
N VAL A 274 5.57 -56.63 18.13
CA VAL A 274 4.73 -57.62 17.43
C VAL A 274 3.20 -57.53 17.63
N ALA A 275 2.45 -57.33 16.53
CA ALA A 275 1.41 -58.25 15.99
C ALA A 275 0.31 -57.50 15.19
N GLY A 276 -0.07 -58.04 14.02
CA GLY A 276 -1.48 -58.07 13.61
C GLY A 276 -1.96 -57.20 12.43
N ARG A 277 -1.79 -57.71 11.21
CA ARG A 277 -2.75 -57.78 10.08
C ARG A 277 -3.57 -56.54 9.64
N ASN A 278 -3.40 -56.28 8.34
CA ASN A 278 -4.41 -56.03 7.29
C ASN A 278 -4.96 -54.62 6.99
N ARG A 279 -4.69 -54.25 5.72
CA ARG A 279 -5.59 -53.72 4.67
C ARG A 279 -5.87 -52.20 4.58
N LEU A 280 -5.35 -51.67 3.46
CA LEU A 280 -6.00 -50.86 2.42
C LEU A 280 -6.65 -49.53 2.82
N GLY A 281 -6.17 -48.44 2.18
CA GLY A 281 -7.03 -47.33 1.79
C GLY A 281 -6.40 -45.93 1.78
N ARG A 282 -5.95 -45.51 0.59
CA ARG A 282 -6.04 -44.17 -0.05
C ARG A 282 -5.57 -42.87 0.67
N SER A 283 -5.21 -41.93 -0.21
CA SER A 283 -4.92 -40.49 -0.03
C SER A 283 -3.55 -40.15 0.57
N SER A 284 -2.86 -39.06 0.26
CA SER A 284 -2.89 -38.00 -0.77
C SER A 284 -1.96 -36.90 -0.23
N VAL A 285 -1.00 -36.45 -1.05
CA VAL A 285 -0.38 -35.10 -1.16
C VAL A 285 0.30 -34.40 0.06
N GLN A 286 1.34 -33.63 -0.32
CA GLN A 286 1.85 -32.34 0.24
C GLN A 286 3.10 -32.40 1.12
N VAL A 287 4.07 -31.47 0.99
CA VAL A 287 4.14 -30.17 0.28
C VAL A 287 5.35 -30.13 -0.65
#